data_AF-C3PM40-F1
#
_entry.id   AF-C3PM40-F1
#
_cell.length_a   1.000
_cell.length_b   1.000
_cell.length_c   1.000
_cell.angle_alpha   90.00
_cell.angle_beta   90.00
_cell.angle_gamma   90.00
#
_symmetry.space_group_name_H-M   'P 1'
#
loop_
_entity.id
_entity.type
_entity.pdbx_description
1 polymer ?
#
loop_
_entity_poly.entity_id
_entity_poly.type
_entity_poly.pdbx_seq_one_letter_code
_entity_poly.pdbx_strand_id
1 'polypeptide(L)'
;MYKVKGQFLTIDMCPSSKSFEEDFFKKLLELSIKLNKPIPIAICVSGLWINKHTEEFLWLLKQQENGYLQITWVNHSFSHPYFKDKPLEDNFLLSNKDDFENEVLEAGKILVSYNIAPSPFFRFPGLVSDQTLIEKLKDLGFIPLGSNAWLAKGEKVQNGSFILVHGNSNEKAGIDLIMPMLPELKLLPIEKTFLLHDN
;
A
#
# COMPACT_ATOMS: atom_id res chain seq x y z
N MET A 1 -18.34 -2.14 18.58
CA MET A 1 -17.27 -1.99 17.58
C MET A 1 -16.07 -1.37 18.29
N TYR A 2 -14.94 -2.08 18.37
CA TYR A 2 -13.77 -1.62 19.13
C TYR A 2 -13.20 -0.34 18.52
N LYS A 3 -12.82 0.63 19.36
CA LYS A 3 -12.34 1.94 18.90
C LYS A 3 -10.81 1.90 18.79
N VAL A 4 -10.31 1.63 17.59
CA VAL A 4 -8.86 1.70 17.28
C VAL A 4 -8.36 3.12 17.56
N LYS A 5 -7.33 3.28 18.38
CA LYS A 5 -6.71 4.59 18.69
C LYS A 5 -5.40 4.75 17.92
N GLY A 6 -5.52 5.19 16.67
CA GLY A 6 -4.42 5.43 15.72
C GLY A 6 -4.87 5.28 14.27
N GLN A 7 -3.94 5.37 13.33
CA GLN A 7 -4.16 5.29 11.89
C GLN A 7 -3.20 4.28 11.25
N PHE A 8 -3.58 3.75 10.09
CA PHE A 8 -2.74 2.89 9.27
C PHE A 8 -2.35 3.66 8.01
N LEU A 9 -1.06 3.95 7.85
CA LEU A 9 -0.56 4.60 6.64
C LEU A 9 -0.31 3.54 5.57
N THR A 10 -1.07 3.60 4.48
CA THR A 10 -0.93 2.71 3.33
C THR A 10 -0.51 3.51 2.10
N ILE A 11 0.50 3.01 1.39
CA ILE A 11 1.16 3.72 0.29
C ILE A 11 1.08 2.85 -0.96
N ASP A 12 0.36 3.33 -1.98
CA ASP A 12 0.20 2.61 -3.24
C ASP A 12 1.37 2.94 -4.18
N MET A 13 2.05 1.90 -4.65
CA MET A 13 3.20 1.93 -5.57
C MET A 13 2.81 1.21 -6.86
N CYS A 14 1.84 1.79 -7.57
CA CYS A 14 1.40 1.36 -8.90
C CYS A 14 2.53 1.52 -9.94
N PRO A 15 2.42 0.96 -11.15
CA PRO A 15 3.33 1.24 -12.25
C PRO A 15 3.38 2.74 -12.51
N SER A 16 4.59 3.28 -12.65
CA SER A 16 4.81 4.70 -12.85
C SER A 16 6.02 4.92 -13.74
N SER A 17 6.03 6.01 -14.51
CA SER A 17 7.23 6.51 -15.17
C SER A 17 7.99 7.53 -14.34
N LYS A 18 7.43 7.98 -13.22
CA LYS A 18 8.01 8.96 -12.32
C LYS A 18 8.74 8.26 -11.19
N SER A 19 9.75 8.95 -10.65
CA SER A 19 10.37 8.58 -9.39
C SER A 19 9.38 8.62 -8.23
N PHE A 20 9.69 7.90 -7.17
CA PHE A 20 8.94 7.96 -5.92
C PHE A 20 9.05 9.32 -5.21
N GLU A 21 8.16 9.56 -4.24
CA GLU A 21 8.07 10.80 -3.47
C GLU A 21 9.18 10.82 -2.40
N GLU A 22 10.41 11.11 -2.83
CA GLU A 22 11.61 11.02 -1.98
C GLU A 22 11.50 11.86 -0.69
N ASP A 23 10.99 13.10 -0.80
CA ASP A 23 10.80 13.99 0.35
C ASP A 23 9.77 13.44 1.35
N PHE A 24 8.74 12.75 0.87
CA PHE A 24 7.76 12.08 1.72
C PHE A 24 8.42 10.93 2.50
N PHE A 25 9.21 10.07 1.84
CA PHE A 25 9.91 8.99 2.55
C PHE A 25 10.98 9.52 3.50
N LYS A 26 11.74 10.55 3.12
CA LYS A 26 12.68 11.23 4.03
C LYS A 26 11.97 11.78 5.26
N LYS A 27 10.76 12.33 5.11
CA LYS A 27 9.96 12.82 6.24
C LYS A 27 9.60 11.70 7.21
N LEU A 28 9.29 10.50 6.72
CA LEU A 28 9.07 9.33 7.57
C LEU A 28 10.35 8.95 8.34
N LEU A 29 11.53 9.05 7.71
CA LEU A 29 12.80 8.76 8.40
C LEU A 29 13.09 9.81 9.50
N GLU A 30 12.85 11.10 9.23
CA GLU A 30 12.96 12.16 10.24
C GLU A 30 12.07 11.88 11.45
N LEU A 31 10.83 11.44 11.20
CA LEU A 31 9.91 11.04 12.26
C LEU A 31 10.40 9.81 13.02
N SER A 32 10.98 8.84 12.32
CA SER A 32 11.58 7.66 12.96
C SER A 32 12.66 8.07 13.95
N ILE A 33 13.58 8.94 13.52
CA ILE A 33 14.69 9.44 14.34
C ILE A 33 14.15 10.22 15.54
N LYS A 34 13.20 11.14 15.30
CA LYS A 34 12.59 11.97 16.36
C LYS A 34 11.88 11.13 17.42
N LEU A 35 11.19 10.06 17.01
CA LEU A 35 10.44 9.18 17.90
C LEU A 35 11.28 8.03 18.46
N ASN A 36 12.53 7.89 18.00
CA ASN A 36 13.45 6.80 18.32
C ASN A 36 12.80 5.41 18.14
N LYS A 37 12.08 5.22 17.03
CA LYS A 37 11.42 3.95 16.67
C LYS A 37 11.14 3.88 15.17
N PRO A 38 11.03 2.67 14.58
CA PRO A 38 10.61 2.53 13.19
C PRO A 38 9.20 3.10 12.98
N ILE A 39 8.97 3.74 11.84
CA ILE A 39 7.61 4.16 11.45
C ILE A 39 6.89 2.99 10.77
N PRO A 40 5.74 2.54 11.31
CA PRO A 40 4.97 1.48 10.69
C PRO A 40 4.20 2.00 9.47
N ILE A 41 4.43 1.36 8.32
CA ILE A 41 3.74 1.65 7.06
C ILE A 41 3.40 0.35 6.34
N ALA A 42 2.36 0.37 5.52
CA ALA A 42 2.10 -0.70 4.55
C ALA A 42 2.34 -0.16 3.14
N ILE A 43 3.17 -0.84 2.34
CA ILE A 43 3.41 -0.48 0.95
C ILE A 43 2.68 -1.49 0.07
N CYS A 44 1.67 -1.03 -0.67
CA CYS A 44 0.92 -1.80 -1.65
C CYS A 44 1.67 -1.70 -2.99
N VAL A 45 2.49 -2.70 -3.31
CA VAL A 45 3.47 -2.62 -4.39
C VAL A 45 3.08 -3.49 -5.59
N SER A 46 3.20 -2.90 -6.78
CA SER A 46 3.02 -3.63 -8.04
C SER A 46 4.33 -4.22 -8.55
N GLY A 47 4.26 -5.38 -9.20
CA GLY A 47 5.43 -6.06 -9.79
C GLY A 47 6.16 -5.18 -10.81
N LEU A 48 5.42 -4.53 -11.71
CA LEU A 48 6.00 -3.62 -12.71
C LEU A 48 6.68 -2.39 -12.09
N TRP A 49 6.20 -1.89 -10.94
CA TRP A 49 6.91 -0.80 -10.25
C TRP A 49 8.27 -1.27 -9.73
N ILE A 50 8.35 -2.44 -9.09
CA ILE A 50 9.63 -3.01 -8.60
C ILE A 50 10.63 -3.21 -9.74
N ASN A 51 10.16 -3.77 -10.86
CA ASN A 51 11.01 -4.04 -12.02
C ASN A 51 11.59 -2.76 -12.64
N LYS A 52 10.84 -1.66 -12.60
CA LYS A 52 11.24 -0.41 -13.21
C LYS A 52 12.06 0.48 -12.27
N HIS A 53 11.73 0.47 -10.99
CA HIS A 53 12.27 1.35 -9.95
C HIS A 53 13.07 0.57 -8.92
N THR A 54 13.91 -0.37 -9.40
CA THR A 54 14.66 -1.27 -8.54
C THR A 54 15.55 -0.53 -7.55
N GLU A 55 16.17 0.59 -7.93
CA GLU A 55 17.00 1.38 -7.01
C GLU A 55 16.19 1.98 -5.86
N GLU A 56 15.01 2.54 -6.15
CA GLU A 56 14.11 3.11 -5.13
C GLU A 56 13.53 2.01 -4.23
N PHE A 57 13.20 0.86 -4.81
CA PHE A 57 12.76 -0.31 -4.05
C PHE A 57 13.85 -0.83 -3.11
N LEU A 58 15.08 -0.99 -3.59
CA LEU A 58 16.22 -1.40 -2.76
C LEU A 58 16.53 -0.36 -1.67
N TRP A 59 16.34 0.94 -1.95
CA TRP A 59 16.46 1.98 -0.95
C TRP A 59 15.43 1.82 0.18
N LEU A 60 14.17 1.49 -0.13
CA LEU A 60 13.13 1.21 0.86
C LEU A 60 13.48 -0.01 1.73
N LEU A 61 13.96 -1.09 1.10
CA LEU A 61 14.44 -2.27 1.84
C LEU A 61 15.58 -1.90 2.78
N LYS A 62 16.50 -1.05 2.33
CA LYS A 62 17.60 -0.59 3.18
C LYS A 62 17.11 0.21 4.39
N GLN A 63 16.09 1.04 4.22
CA GLN A 63 15.50 1.79 5.34
C GLN A 63 14.77 0.87 6.34
N GLN A 64 14.18 -0.23 5.85
CA GLN A 64 13.64 -1.26 6.71
C GLN A 64 14.74 -2.00 7.48
N GLU A 65 15.80 -2.46 6.81
CA GLU A 65 16.95 -3.13 7.45
C GLU A 65 17.59 -2.26 8.53
N ASN A 66 17.71 -0.96 8.26
CA ASN A 66 18.29 0.01 9.19
C ASN A 66 17.36 0.35 10.37
N GLY A 67 16.13 -0.18 10.40
CA GLY A 67 15.17 0.04 11.49
C GLY A 67 14.48 1.40 11.47
N TYR A 68 14.54 2.14 10.36
CA TYR A 68 13.81 3.41 10.23
C TYR A 68 12.34 3.21 9.84
N LEU A 69 12.08 2.21 9.00
CA LEU A 69 10.73 1.85 8.55
C LEU A 69 10.40 0.43 8.99
N GLN A 70 9.17 0.22 9.46
CA GLN A 70 8.60 -1.11 9.61
C GLN A 70 7.60 -1.28 8.47
N ILE A 71 8.01 -1.95 7.38
CA ILE A 71 7.21 -2.06 6.16
C ILE A 71 6.47 -3.39 6.14
N THR A 72 5.14 -3.32 6.04
CA THR A 72 4.32 -4.45 5.62
C THR A 72 4.18 -4.42 4.09
N TRP A 73 4.73 -5.43 3.41
CA TRP A 73 4.68 -5.53 1.94
C TRP A 73 3.37 -6.15 1.48
N VAL A 74 2.50 -5.33 0.92
CA VAL A 74 1.14 -5.68 0.46
C VAL A 74 1.16 -5.88 -1.04
N ASN A 75 0.54 -6.96 -1.52
CA ASN A 75 0.44 -7.24 -2.95
C ASN A 75 -0.55 -6.28 -3.60
N HIS A 76 -0.16 -5.66 -4.72
CA HIS A 76 -0.99 -4.71 -5.46
C HIS A 76 -1.09 -5.06 -6.95
N SER A 77 -1.19 -6.37 -7.25
CA SER A 77 -1.12 -6.98 -8.59
C SER A 77 0.22 -6.79 -9.30
N PHE A 78 0.46 -7.53 -10.36
CA PHE A 78 1.71 -7.46 -11.10
C PHE A 78 1.74 -6.24 -12.01
N SER A 79 0.75 -6.10 -12.89
CA SER A 79 0.73 -5.09 -13.96
C SER A 79 -0.19 -3.91 -13.69
N HIS A 80 -1.14 -4.02 -12.75
CA HIS A 80 -2.10 -2.95 -12.41
C HIS A 80 -2.74 -2.35 -13.70
N PRO A 81 -3.47 -3.17 -14.48
CA PRO A 81 -4.05 -2.70 -15.75
C PRO A 81 -4.95 -1.49 -15.50
N TYR A 82 -4.93 -0.52 -16.42
CA TYR A 82 -5.82 0.63 -16.37
C TYR A 82 -6.06 1.15 -17.77
N PHE A 83 -7.34 1.29 -18.13
CA PHE A 83 -7.78 1.75 -19.44
C PHE A 83 -8.59 3.02 -19.28
N LYS A 84 -8.07 4.16 -19.76
CA LYS A 84 -8.72 5.47 -19.60
C LYS A 84 -10.14 5.52 -20.15
N ASP A 85 -10.41 4.78 -21.22
CA ASP A 85 -11.67 4.85 -21.98
C ASP A 85 -12.68 3.77 -21.56
N LYS A 86 -12.36 2.96 -20.53
CA LYS A 86 -13.26 1.92 -20.01
C LYS A 86 -13.93 2.34 -18.69
N PRO A 87 -15.21 1.98 -18.49
CA PRO A 87 -15.86 2.19 -17.20
C PRO A 87 -15.28 1.23 -16.14
N LEU A 88 -15.43 1.56 -14.85
CA LEU A 88 -14.76 0.83 -13.75
C LEU A 88 -15.10 -0.66 -13.71
N GLU A 89 -16.33 -1.04 -14.06
CA GLU A 89 -16.82 -2.42 -14.12
C GLU A 89 -16.12 -3.31 -15.16
N ASP A 90 -15.39 -2.71 -16.12
CA ASP A 90 -14.55 -3.40 -17.12
C ASP A 90 -13.11 -2.86 -17.10
N ASN A 91 -12.66 -2.32 -15.97
CA ASN A 91 -11.33 -1.74 -15.80
C ASN A 91 -10.52 -2.50 -14.74
N PHE A 92 -9.26 -2.13 -14.57
CA PHE A 92 -8.39 -2.79 -13.60
C PHE A 92 -8.39 -4.31 -13.79
N LEU A 93 -8.36 -5.08 -12.70
CA LEU A 93 -8.36 -6.54 -12.78
C LEU A 93 -9.69 -7.11 -13.27
N LEU A 94 -10.76 -6.30 -13.38
CA LEU A 94 -12.02 -6.72 -13.98
C LEU A 94 -11.93 -6.83 -15.50
N SER A 95 -11.00 -6.11 -16.15
CA SER A 95 -10.83 -6.17 -17.61
C SER A 95 -10.26 -7.50 -18.12
N ASN A 96 -9.65 -8.28 -17.23
CA ASN A 96 -9.11 -9.60 -17.53
C ASN A 96 -9.11 -10.49 -16.27
N LYS A 97 -10.29 -10.96 -15.89
CA LYS A 97 -10.47 -11.79 -14.68
C LYS A 97 -9.79 -13.15 -14.77
N ASP A 98 -9.51 -13.64 -15.98
CA ASP A 98 -8.90 -14.96 -16.20
C ASP A 98 -7.42 -14.97 -15.83
N ASP A 99 -6.74 -13.82 -15.98
CA ASP A 99 -5.32 -13.66 -15.63
C ASP A 99 -5.11 -13.21 -14.16
N PHE A 100 -6.19 -13.09 -13.37
CA PHE A 100 -6.14 -12.56 -12.01
C PHE A 100 -5.18 -13.34 -11.09
N GLU A 101 -5.19 -14.68 -11.13
CA GLU A 101 -4.30 -15.49 -10.29
C GLU A 101 -2.83 -15.25 -10.62
N ASN A 102 -2.51 -15.14 -11.91
CA ASN A 102 -1.18 -14.83 -12.39
C ASN A 102 -0.74 -13.43 -11.93
N GLU A 103 -1.62 -12.42 -12.04
CA GLU A 103 -1.38 -11.06 -11.53
C GLU A 103 -1.04 -11.05 -10.03
N VAL A 104 -1.70 -11.89 -9.22
CA VAL A 104 -1.41 -12.00 -7.78
C VAL A 104 -0.09 -12.74 -7.56
N LEU A 105 0.10 -13.90 -8.18
CA LEU A 105 1.22 -14.79 -7.91
C LEU A 105 2.56 -14.24 -8.43
N GLU A 106 2.60 -13.59 -9.59
CA GLU A 106 3.84 -12.99 -10.13
C GLU A 106 4.35 -11.84 -9.28
N ALA A 107 3.46 -10.99 -8.76
CA ALA A 107 3.84 -9.96 -7.79
C ALA A 107 4.42 -10.57 -6.51
N GLY A 108 3.84 -11.67 -6.02
CA GLY A 108 4.35 -12.42 -4.87
C GLY A 108 5.74 -13.04 -5.14
N LYS A 109 5.95 -13.64 -6.31
CA LYS A 109 7.25 -14.21 -6.72
C LYS A 109 8.36 -13.16 -6.74
N ILE A 110 8.07 -11.95 -7.23
CA ILE A 110 9.04 -10.85 -7.20
C ILE A 110 9.46 -10.56 -5.76
N LEU A 111 8.51 -10.37 -4.84
CA LEU A 111 8.84 -10.09 -3.43
C LEU A 111 9.71 -11.21 -2.82
N VAL A 112 9.33 -12.46 -3.04
CA VAL A 112 10.10 -13.63 -2.56
C VAL A 112 11.51 -13.66 -3.15
N SER A 113 11.70 -13.25 -4.41
CA SER A 113 13.03 -13.19 -5.04
C SER A 113 13.98 -12.17 -4.39
N TYR A 114 13.43 -11.19 -3.65
CA TYR A 114 14.18 -10.24 -2.82
C TYR A 114 14.22 -10.67 -1.33
N ASN A 115 13.95 -11.94 -1.01
CA ASN A 115 13.85 -12.47 0.35
C ASN A 115 12.80 -11.77 1.23
N ILE A 116 11.75 -11.20 0.62
CA ILE A 116 10.66 -10.57 1.34
C ILE A 116 9.52 -11.58 1.46
N ALA A 117 9.05 -11.81 2.69
CA ALA A 117 7.81 -12.53 2.91
C ALA A 117 6.62 -11.61 2.55
N PRO A 118 5.81 -11.95 1.52
CA PRO A 118 4.60 -11.18 1.22
C PRO A 118 3.63 -11.23 2.41
N SER A 119 3.01 -10.10 2.75
CA SER A 119 1.95 -10.07 3.75
C SER A 119 0.69 -10.79 3.23
N PRO A 120 -0.24 -11.22 4.10
CA PRO A 120 -1.51 -11.81 3.67
C PRO A 120 -2.48 -10.78 3.08
N PHE A 121 -2.07 -9.53 2.86
CA PHE A 121 -2.92 -8.46 2.36
C PHE A 121 -2.80 -8.29 0.86
N PHE A 122 -3.92 -7.94 0.24
CA PHE A 122 -3.98 -7.56 -1.16
C PHE A 122 -4.78 -6.27 -1.35
N ARG A 123 -4.18 -5.30 -2.04
CA ARG A 123 -4.82 -4.05 -2.44
C ARG A 123 -5.28 -4.18 -3.88
N PHE A 124 -6.58 -4.14 -4.13
CA PHE A 124 -7.08 -4.07 -5.51
C PHE A 124 -6.66 -2.74 -6.16
N PRO A 125 -6.08 -2.77 -7.37
CA PRO A 125 -5.90 -1.59 -8.22
C PRO A 125 -7.16 -0.73 -8.28
N GLY A 126 -6.99 0.58 -8.02
CA GLY A 126 -8.10 1.54 -7.99
C GLY A 126 -9.14 1.34 -6.90
N LEU A 127 -8.93 0.41 -5.96
CA LEU A 127 -9.94 -0.10 -5.02
C LEU A 127 -11.16 -0.73 -5.73
N VAL A 128 -10.95 -1.23 -6.95
CA VAL A 128 -12.01 -1.82 -7.79
C VAL A 128 -11.94 -3.34 -7.77
N SER A 129 -13.04 -3.96 -7.38
CA SER A 129 -13.21 -5.42 -7.38
C SER A 129 -14.69 -5.76 -7.45
N ASP A 130 -14.99 -7.01 -7.80
CA ASP A 130 -16.32 -7.58 -7.70
C ASP A 130 -16.29 -8.87 -6.87
N GLN A 131 -17.47 -9.47 -6.66
CA GLN A 131 -17.60 -10.69 -5.86
C GLN A 131 -16.72 -11.82 -6.40
N THR A 132 -16.62 -11.96 -7.72
CA THR A 132 -15.83 -13.02 -8.36
C THR A 132 -14.34 -12.86 -8.06
N LEU A 133 -13.78 -11.65 -8.20
CA LEU A 133 -12.37 -11.41 -7.86
C LEU A 133 -12.10 -11.57 -6.36
N ILE A 134 -13.05 -11.17 -5.51
CA ILE A 134 -12.94 -11.36 -4.05
C ILE A 134 -12.91 -12.84 -3.68
N GLU A 135 -13.72 -13.69 -4.32
CA GLU A 135 -13.71 -15.14 -4.10
C GLU A 135 -12.40 -15.76 -4.56
N LYS A 136 -11.94 -15.44 -5.79
CA LYS A 136 -10.63 -15.89 -6.27
C LYS A 136 -9.49 -15.47 -5.33
N LEU A 137 -9.52 -14.24 -4.82
CA LEU A 137 -8.51 -13.74 -3.89
C LEU A 137 -8.50 -14.53 -2.57
N LYS A 138 -9.67 -14.90 -2.06
CA LYS A 138 -9.81 -15.70 -0.84
C LYS A 138 -9.30 -17.13 -1.03
N ASP A 139 -9.52 -17.72 -2.20
CA ASP A 139 -9.00 -19.06 -2.52
C ASP A 139 -7.46 -19.08 -2.54
N LEU A 140 -6.83 -17.94 -2.83
CA LEU A 140 -5.38 -17.72 -2.71
C LEU A 140 -4.92 -17.39 -1.27
N GLY A 141 -5.83 -17.30 -0.30
CA GLY A 141 -5.53 -17.03 1.11
C GLY A 141 -5.28 -15.56 1.46
N PHE A 142 -5.61 -14.62 0.57
CA PHE A 142 -5.39 -13.19 0.80
C PHE A 142 -6.60 -12.50 1.45
N ILE A 143 -6.31 -11.43 2.19
CA ILE A 143 -7.28 -10.53 2.81
C ILE A 143 -7.32 -9.23 1.99
N PRO A 144 -8.49 -8.84 1.43
CA PRO A 144 -8.60 -7.58 0.69
C PRO A 144 -8.43 -6.39 1.62
N LEU A 145 -7.59 -5.43 1.20
CA LEU A 145 -7.29 -4.22 1.93
C LEU A 145 -7.93 -2.99 1.26
N GLY A 146 -8.90 -2.38 1.96
CA GLY A 146 -9.59 -1.16 1.53
C GLY A 146 -8.96 0.12 2.09
N SER A 147 -9.49 1.27 1.68
CA SER A 147 -9.15 2.60 2.20
C SER A 147 -10.43 3.33 2.60
N ASN A 148 -10.35 4.18 3.62
CA ASN A 148 -11.43 5.08 4.05
C ASN A 148 -10.91 6.48 4.38
N ALA A 149 -9.66 6.78 3.99
CA ALA A 149 -9.06 8.10 4.06
C ALA A 149 -8.16 8.34 2.85
N TRP A 150 -8.74 8.31 1.65
CA TRP A 150 -8.12 8.78 0.41
C TRP A 150 -8.17 10.30 0.35
N LEU A 151 -7.09 10.92 0.84
CA LEU A 151 -6.99 12.38 1.03
C LEU A 151 -7.26 13.19 -0.24
N ALA A 152 -6.73 12.75 -1.39
CA ALA A 152 -6.94 13.43 -2.67
C ALA A 152 -8.41 13.43 -3.14
N LYS A 153 -9.24 12.54 -2.60
CA LYS A 153 -10.70 12.48 -2.84
C LYS A 153 -11.51 13.25 -1.79
N GLY A 154 -10.86 13.95 -0.86
CA GLY A 154 -11.52 14.75 0.18
C GLY A 154 -11.97 13.94 1.40
N GLU A 155 -11.56 12.68 1.52
CA GLU A 155 -11.84 11.86 2.70
C GLU A 155 -11.00 12.34 3.90
N LYS A 156 -11.56 12.21 5.10
CA LYS A 156 -10.93 12.73 6.34
C LYS A 156 -10.22 11.62 7.11
N VAL A 157 -9.05 11.96 7.65
CA VAL A 157 -8.32 11.06 8.55
C VAL A 157 -8.95 11.09 9.94
N GLN A 158 -9.27 9.91 10.45
CA GLN A 158 -9.77 9.68 11.80
C GLN A 158 -9.13 8.44 12.43
N ASN A 159 -9.37 8.21 13.72
CA ASN A 159 -9.00 6.98 14.39
C ASN A 159 -9.59 5.74 13.68
N GLY A 160 -8.73 4.75 13.40
CA GLY A 160 -9.05 3.54 12.63
C GLY A 160 -8.96 3.72 11.10
N SER A 161 -8.50 4.87 10.60
CA SER A 161 -8.41 5.08 9.16
C SER A 161 -7.27 4.28 8.54
N PHE A 162 -7.54 3.72 7.37
CA PHE A 162 -6.55 3.28 6.40
C PHE A 162 -6.35 4.43 5.43
N ILE A 163 -5.28 5.18 5.64
CA ILE A 163 -4.92 6.33 4.83
C ILE A 163 -4.31 5.82 3.53
N LEU A 164 -4.76 6.33 2.39
CA LEU A 164 -4.20 6.02 1.07
C LEU A 164 -3.49 7.26 0.52
N VAL A 165 -2.22 7.08 0.17
CA VAL A 165 -1.43 8.03 -0.63
C VAL A 165 -0.66 7.26 -1.70
N HIS A 166 -0.29 7.94 -2.79
CA HIS A 166 0.51 7.35 -3.85
C HIS A 166 1.97 7.78 -3.70
N GLY A 167 2.83 6.88 -3.24
CA GLY A 167 4.25 7.17 -3.01
C GLY A 167 5.09 7.20 -4.29
N ASN A 168 4.51 6.87 -5.44
CA ASN A 168 5.17 6.78 -6.76
C ASN A 168 4.96 8.03 -7.65
N SER A 169 4.58 9.16 -7.04
CA SER A 169 4.29 10.45 -7.68
C SER A 169 3.14 10.46 -8.70
N ASN A 170 2.27 9.44 -8.69
CA ASN A 170 1.07 9.44 -9.53
C ASN A 170 0.00 10.42 -9.02
N GLU A 171 -0.02 10.75 -7.73
CA GLU A 171 -1.02 11.62 -7.11
C GLU A 171 -0.40 12.55 -6.04
N LYS A 172 0.25 13.62 -6.50
CA LYS A 172 0.92 14.59 -5.61
C LYS A 172 -0.01 15.25 -4.58
N ALA A 173 -1.29 15.43 -4.92
CA ALA A 173 -2.25 16.08 -4.03
C ALA A 173 -2.41 15.34 -2.69
N GLY A 174 -2.41 14.01 -2.68
CA GLY A 174 -2.48 13.22 -1.44
C GLY A 174 -1.23 13.39 -0.57
N ILE A 175 -0.05 13.49 -1.20
CA ILE A 175 1.23 13.71 -0.54
C ILE A 175 1.27 15.10 0.11
N ASP A 176 0.88 16.15 -0.63
CA ASP A 176 0.85 17.51 -0.12
C ASP A 176 -0.09 17.66 1.09
N LEU A 177 -1.20 16.92 1.10
CA LEU A 177 -2.15 16.91 2.21
C LEU A 177 -1.63 16.14 3.43
N ILE A 178 -0.96 15.00 3.24
CA ILE A 178 -0.51 14.17 4.38
C ILE A 178 0.75 14.72 5.04
N MET A 179 1.66 15.33 4.27
CA MET A 179 2.96 15.81 4.75
C MET A 179 2.88 16.65 6.04
N PRO A 180 2.01 17.67 6.15
CA PRO A 180 1.87 18.43 7.40
C PRO A 180 1.19 17.63 8.52
N MET A 181 0.40 16.59 8.21
CA MET A 181 -0.30 15.77 9.20
C MET A 181 0.60 14.73 9.85
N LEU A 182 1.64 14.23 9.16
CA LEU A 182 2.46 13.10 9.61
C LEU A 182 2.96 13.20 11.07
N PRO A 183 3.44 14.35 11.58
CA PRO A 183 3.90 14.46 12.97
C PRO A 183 2.79 14.28 14.03
N GLU A 184 1.53 14.46 13.65
CA GLU A 184 0.37 14.39 14.53
C GLU A 184 -0.30 13.00 14.50
N LEU A 185 -0.01 12.19 13.48
CA LEU A 185 -0.59 10.86 13.31
C LEU A 185 0.01 9.87 14.30
N LYS A 186 -0.87 9.02 14.85
CA LYS A 186 -0.44 7.84 15.60
C LYS A 186 -0.49 6.62 14.68
N LEU A 187 0.60 6.45 13.93
CA LEU A 187 0.73 5.34 12.98
C LEU A 187 0.86 4.00 13.69
N LEU A 188 0.08 3.02 13.25
CA LEU A 188 0.03 1.66 13.76
C LEU A 188 0.43 0.68 12.63
N PRO A 189 1.12 -0.42 12.96
CA PRO A 189 1.35 -1.50 12.00
C PRO A 189 0.03 -2.19 11.67
N ILE A 190 -0.18 -2.51 10.40
CA ILE A 190 -1.47 -2.97 9.86
C ILE A 190 -1.95 -4.27 10.48
N GLU A 191 -1.04 -5.11 10.98
CA GLU A 191 -1.35 -6.36 11.67
C GLU A 191 -2.18 -6.12 12.95
N LYS A 192 -2.10 -4.92 13.55
CA LYS A 192 -2.94 -4.55 14.70
C LYS A 192 -4.42 -4.42 14.38
N THR A 193 -4.81 -4.43 13.10
CA THR A 193 -6.22 -4.45 12.70
C THR A 193 -6.91 -5.77 13.04
N PHE A 194 -6.14 -6.88 13.14
CA PHE A 194 -6.65 -8.22 13.45
C PHE A 194 -6.43 -8.65 14.89
N LEU A 195 -5.66 -7.86 15.65
CA LEU A 195 -5.50 -8.12 17.08
C LEU A 195 -6.73 -7.59 17.80
N LEU A 196 -7.51 -8.49 18.40
CA LEU A 196 -8.45 -8.15 19.46
C LEU A 196 -7.63 -7.42 20.53
N HIS A 197 -7.81 -6.11 20.65
CA HIS A 197 -7.19 -5.36 21.73
C HIS A 197 -7.93 -5.71 23.03
N ASP A 198 -7.36 -6.62 23.81
CA ASP A 198 -7.63 -6.71 25.24
C ASP A 198 -6.88 -5.58 25.95
N ASN A 199 -7.69 -4.71 26.59
CA ASN A 199 -7.41 -3.75 27.67
C ASN A 199 -6.41 -2.61 27.44
#